data_AF-A0AAW0L7S3-F1
#
_entry.id   AF-A0AAW0L7S3-F1
#
_cell.length_a   1.000
_cell.length_b   1.000
_cell.length_c   1.000
_cell.angle_alpha   90.00
_cell.angle_beta   90.00
_cell.angle_gamma   90.00
#
_symmetry.space_group_name_H-M   'P 1'
#
loop_
_entity.id
_entity.type
_entity.pdbx_description
1 polymer ?
#
loop_
_entity_poly.entity_id
_entity_poly.type
_entity_poly.pdbx_seq_one_letter_code
_entity_poly.pdbx_strand_id
1 'polypeptide(L)' 'MVISTVLSVIAYDHPPEKLSVYLSNDGGSELTFYAMAEVARSSKFWLPFCRKFKVIPRSPEALFPHCCSPTWRAFQG' A
#
# COMPACT_ATOMS: atom_id res chain seq x y z
N MET A 1 -4.32 6.03 6.48
CA MET A 1 -5.32 6.25 5.41
C MET A 1 -4.73 6.68 4.05
N VAL A 2 -4.29 7.94 3.80
CA VAL A 2 -3.88 8.38 2.42
C VAL A 2 -2.78 7.49 1.81
N ILE A 3 -1.69 7.27 2.56
CA ILE A 3 -0.56 6.45 2.13
C ILE A 3 -0.96 4.98 1.89
N SER A 4 -1.76 4.41 2.78
CA SER A 4 -2.29 3.05 2.65
C SER A 4 -3.13 2.89 1.38
N THR A 5 -3.95 3.90 1.06
CA THR A 5 -4.76 3.91 -0.16
C THR A 5 -3.88 3.98 -1.41
N VAL A 6 -2.91 4.88 -1.45
CA VAL A 6 -1.98 4.97 -2.59
C VAL A 6 -1.26 3.64 -2.80
N LEU A 7 -0.69 3.04 -1.74
CA LEU A 7 -0.05 1.72 -1.79
C LEU A 7 -0.98 0.62 -2.29
N SER A 8 -2.26 0.65 -1.86
CA SER A 8 -3.26 -0.31 -2.31
C SER A 8 -3.57 -0.18 -3.80
N VAL A 9 -3.64 1.04 -4.33
CA VAL A 9 -3.92 1.30 -5.76
C VAL A 9 -2.73 0.90 -6.62
N ILE A 10 -1.50 1.27 -6.24
CA ILE A 10 -0.32 0.87 -7.02
C ILE A 10 -0.05 -0.65 -6.98
N ALA A 11 -0.54 -1.34 -5.94
CA ALA A 11 -0.49 -2.80 -5.82
C ALA A 11 -1.58 -3.53 -6.61
N TYR A 12 -2.48 -2.80 -7.29
CA TYR A 12 -3.51 -3.39 -8.11
C TYR A 12 -2.92 -4.23 -9.24
N ASP A 13 -3.57 -5.35 -9.56
CA ASP A 13 -3.06 -6.30 -10.56
C ASP A 13 -3.38 -5.81 -11.96
N HIS A 14 -2.59 -4.83 -12.40
CA HIS A 14 -2.72 -4.20 -13.71
C HIS A 14 -1.34 -4.10 -14.35
N PRO A 15 -1.23 -4.18 -15.70
CA PRO A 15 0.04 -3.95 -16.36
C PRO A 15 0.64 -2.60 -15.95
N PRO A 16 1.92 -2.57 -15.52
CA PRO A 16 2.54 -1.38 -14.96
C PRO A 16 2.61 -0.22 -15.96
N GLU A 17 2.73 -0.52 -17.25
CA GLU A 17 2.73 0.47 -18.32
C GLU A 17 1.36 1.13 -18.56
N LYS A 18 0.29 0.60 -17.94
CA LYS A 18 -1.08 1.11 -18.08
C LYS A 18 -1.65 1.67 -16.78
N LEU A 19 -0.92 1.57 -15.66
CA LEU A 19 -1.35 2.09 -14.37
C LEU A 19 -0.57 3.35 -14.03
N SER A 20 -1.28 4.46 -13.88
CA SER A 20 -0.72 5.73 -13.41
C SER A 20 -1.59 6.26 -12.28
N VAL A 21 -0.97 6.68 -11.18
CA VAL A 21 -1.66 7.17 -9.99
C VAL A 21 -1.31 8.64 -9.79
N TYR A 22 -2.33 9.48 -9.70
CA TYR A 22 -2.22 10.92 -9.48
C TYR A 22 -2.79 11.26 -8.10
N LEU A 23 -2.06 12.07 -7.33
CA LEU A 23 -2.49 12.55 -6.02
C LEU A 23 -2.53 14.08 -6.05
N SER A 24 -3.70 14.65 -5.85
CA SER A 24 -3.88 16.09 -5.62
C SER A 24 -3.99 16.36 -4.13
N ASN A 25 -3.30 17.40 -3.65
CA ASN A 25 -3.33 17.82 -2.25
C ASN A 25 -3.46 19.34 -2.17
N ASP A 26 -4.66 19.83 -1.88
CA ASP A 26 -4.98 21.26 -1.86
C ASP A 26 -4.23 22.02 -0.75
N GLY A 27 -3.83 21.30 0.32
CA GLY A 27 -3.11 21.89 1.45
C GLY A 27 -1.59 22.02 1.25
N GLY A 28 -1.02 21.46 0.17
CA GLY A 28 0.41 21.60 -0.13
C GLY A 28 1.39 21.15 0.97
N SER A 29 0.95 20.31 1.91
CA SER A 29 1.75 19.91 3.08
C SER A 29 3.04 19.17 2.70
N GLU A 30 4.17 19.62 3.26
CA GLU A 30 5.46 18.95 3.14
C GLU A 30 5.43 17.51 3.68
N LEU A 31 4.62 17.25 4.72
CA LEU A 31 4.47 15.91 5.28
C LEU A 31 3.92 14.93 4.25
N THR A 32 2.93 15.35 3.45
CA THR A 32 2.39 14.53 2.35
C THR A 32 3.46 14.26 1.29
N PHE A 33 4.30 15.25 0.98
CA PHE A 33 5.40 15.10 0.03
C PHE A 33 6.42 14.05 0.51
N TYR A 34 6.94 14.18 1.74
CA TYR A 34 7.90 13.22 2.28
C TYR A 34 7.29 11.81 2.45
N ALA A 35 6.03 11.73 2.86
CA ALA A 35 5.34 10.44 2.97
C ALA A 35 5.18 9.77 1.59
N MET A 36 4.92 10.53 0.52
CA MET A 36 4.87 10.00 -0.85
C MET A 36 6.24 9.55 -1.37
N ALA A 37 7.32 10.28 -1.02
CA ALA A 37 8.68 9.84 -1.33
C ALA A 37 8.98 8.47 -0.67
N GLU A 38 8.55 8.29 0.57
CA GLU A 38 8.73 7.03 1.29
C GLU A 38 7.84 5.90 0.72
N VAL A 39 6.63 6.21 0.25
CA VAL A 39 5.79 5.27 -0.51
C VAL A 39 6.49 4.79 -1.78
N ALA A 40 7.09 5.71 -2.54
CA ALA A 40 7.82 5.35 -3.76
C ALA A 40 9.00 4.42 -3.46
N ARG A 41 9.65 4.57 -2.29
CA ARG A 41 10.72 3.67 -1.83
C ARG A 41 10.16 2.31 -1.39
N SER A 42 9.10 2.32 -0.59
CA SER A 42 8.47 1.12 -0.01
C SER A 42 7.76 0.25 -1.04
N SER A 43 7.23 0.85 -2.11
CA SER A 43 6.54 0.14 -3.20
C SER A 43 7.43 -0.90 -3.88
N LYS A 44 8.75 -0.66 -3.94
CA LYS A 44 9.74 -1.60 -4.49
C LYS A 44 9.71 -2.97 -3.81
N PHE A 45 9.33 -3.01 -2.53
CA PHE A 45 9.21 -4.24 -1.75
C PHE A 45 7.76 -4.71 -1.63
N TRP A 46 6.82 -3.78 -1.45
CA TRP A 46 5.40 -4.07 -1.29
C TRP A 46 4.76 -4.68 -2.55
N LEU A 47 5.06 -4.14 -3.74
CA LEU A 47 4.44 -4.60 -4.99
C LEU A 47 4.84 -6.04 -5.35
N PRO A 48 6.12 -6.45 -5.30
CA PRO A 48 6.49 -7.85 -5.47
C PRO A 48 5.90 -8.76 -4.39
N PHE A 49 5.83 -8.31 -3.14
CA PHE A 49 5.21 -9.06 -2.04
C PHE A 49 3.73 -9.34 -2.32
N CYS A 50 2.95 -8.31 -2.63
CA CYS A 50 1.53 -8.44 -2.95
C CYS A 50 1.27 -9.38 -4.12
N ARG A 51 2.08 -9.30 -5.19
CA ARG A 51 1.95 -10.17 -6.36
C ARG A 51 2.35 -11.62 -6.05
N LYS A 52 3.49 -11.83 -5.38
CA LYS A 52 4.01 -13.17 -5.06
C LYS A 52 3.06 -13.96 -4.17
N PHE A 53 2.50 -13.30 -3.15
CA PHE A 53 1.63 -13.95 -2.16
C PHE A 53 0.14 -13.75 -2.43
N LYS A 54 -0.22 -13.14 -3.57
CA LYS A 54 -1.62 -12.82 -3.94
C LYS A 54 -2.38 -12.15 -2.79
N VAL A 55 -1.75 -11.16 -2.15
CA VAL A 55 -2.22 -10.53 -0.92
C VAL A 55 -3.56 -9.81 -1.14
N ILE A 56 -4.54 -10.13 -0.29
CA ILE A 56 -5.86 -9.48 -0.23
C ILE A 56 -6.23 -9.32 1.25
N PRO A 57 -6.53 -8.10 1.74
CA PRO A 57 -6.53 -6.81 1.05
C PRO A 57 -5.11 -6.25 0.79
N ARG A 58 -4.96 -5.45 -0.27
CA ARG A 58 -3.67 -4.85 -0.69
C ARG A 58 -3.29 -3.57 0.08
N SER A 59 -4.21 -3.03 0.87
CA SER A 59 -3.93 -1.92 1.76
C SER A 59 -3.18 -2.45 2.99
N PRO A 60 -1.97 -1.94 3.31
CA PRO A 60 -1.22 -2.37 4.48
C PRO A 60 -2.00 -2.24 5.79
N GLU A 61 -2.74 -1.13 5.93
CA GLU A 61 -3.57 -0.83 7.12
C GLU A 61 -4.75 -1.80 7.26
N ALA A 62 -5.28 -2.30 6.14
CA ALA A 62 -6.34 -3.31 6.15
C ALA A 62 -5.79 -4.74 6.33
N LEU A 63 -4.56 -4.99 5.88
CA LEU A 63 -3.89 -6.29 6.03
C LEU A 63 -3.38 -6.50 7.47
N PHE A 64 -2.82 -5.45 8.07
CA PHE A 64 -2.31 -5.42 9.42
C PHE A 64 -3.13 -4.45 10.28
N PRO A 65 -4.42 -4.76 10.55
CA PRO A 65 -5.21 -3.96 11.47
C PRO A 65 -4.56 -4.03 12.85
N HIS A 66 -4.58 -2.93 13.60
CA HIS A 66 -4.03 -2.88 14.96
C HIS A 66 -4.69 -3.95 15.85
N CYS A 67 -3.94 -5.01 16.18
CA CYS A 67 -4.10 -6.09 17.19
C CYS A 67 -5.45 -6.86 17.31
N CYS A 68 -6.58 -6.31 16.86
CA CYS A 68 -7.90 -6.88 17.05
C CYS A 68 -8.45 -7.56 15.78
N SER A 69 -7.62 -8.29 15.03
CA SER A 69 -8.11 -9.28 14.07
C SER A 69 -7.63 -10.69 14.43
N PRO A 70 -8.48 -11.74 14.37
CA PRO A 70 -8.06 -13.11 14.67
C PRO A 70 -7.08 -13.70 13.64
N THR A 71 -6.84 -13.00 12.53
CA THR A 71 -6.16 -13.51 11.34
C THR A 71 -4.63 -13.61 11.47
N TRP A 72 -4.00 -12.92 12.41
CA TRP A 72 -2.53 -12.98 12.58
C TRP A 72 -2.02 -14.34 13.10
N ARG A 73 -2.87 -15.14 13.77
CA ARG A 73 -2.53 -16.51 14.20
C ARG A 73 -2.44 -17.50 13.04
N ALA A 74 -3.07 -17.22 11.89
CA ALA A 74 -3.11 -18.16 10.77
C ALA A 74 -1.80 -18.23 9.96
N PHE A 75 -0.86 -17.29 10.20
CA PHE A 75 0.44 -17.24 9.53
C PHE A 75 1.61 -17.71 10.41
N GLN A 76 1.32 -18.24 11.62
CA GLN A 76 2.31 -18.83 12.54
C GLN A 76 2.24 -20.37 12.63
N GLY A 77 1.51 -21.03 11.72
CA GLY A 77 1.41 -22.49 11.62
C GLY A 77 2.24 -23.05 10.48
#